data_AF-A0A9D7W4W6-F1
#
_entry.id   AF-A0A9D7W4W6-F1
#
_cell.length_a   1.000
_cell.length_b   1.000
_cell.length_c   1.000
_cell.angle_alpha   90.00
_cell.angle_beta   90.00
_cell.angle_gamma   90.00
#
_symmetry.space_group_name_H-M   'P 1'
#
loop_
_entity.id
_entity.type
_entity.pdbx_description
1 polymer ?
#
loop_
_entity_poly.entity_id
_entity_poly.type
_entity_poly.pdbx_seq_one_letter_code
_entity_poly.pdbx_strand_id
1 'polypeptide(L)'
;MSDKNQKQFRSGCPVSSSLDLIGDKWSLLIIRDMFYFHKRTFKEFSSSPEKISTNILSNRLNQLENMKIIQKNQFKDNKKSFAYTLTESGLCLIPTIIEILIWGDHNLQDLNPGLFDLGISDLKNNQVAKENYISKIRESYLKKLPHSLAPLTN
;
A
#
# COMPACT_ATOMS: atom_id res chain seq x y z
N MET A 1 3.28 31.21 -12.35
CA MET A 1 2.25 30.33 -11.73
C MET A 1 2.98 29.40 -10.78
N SER A 2 2.84 29.63 -9.48
CA SER A 2 3.51 28.86 -8.43
C SER A 2 2.80 27.52 -8.22
N ASP A 3 3.52 26.42 -8.44
CA ASP A 3 3.07 25.06 -8.16
C ASP A 3 2.75 24.91 -6.66
N LYS A 4 1.46 24.91 -6.32
CA LYS A 4 0.96 24.87 -4.93
C LYS A 4 1.06 23.49 -4.26
N ASN A 5 1.86 22.56 -4.78
CA ASN A 5 1.84 21.17 -4.32
C ASN A 5 3.21 20.50 -4.13
N GLN A 6 4.29 21.27 -4.01
CA GLN A 6 5.55 20.69 -3.51
C GLN A 6 5.48 20.56 -2.00
N LYS A 7 5.25 19.33 -1.51
CA LYS A 7 5.35 19.00 -0.10
C LYS A 7 6.78 19.31 0.34
N GLN A 8 6.95 20.32 1.17
CA GLN A 8 8.27 20.71 1.65
C GLN A 8 8.75 19.63 2.64
N PHE A 9 9.77 18.87 2.25
CA PHE A 9 10.38 17.89 3.13
C PHE A 9 10.97 18.60 4.34
N ARG A 10 10.71 18.05 5.54
CA ARG A 10 11.14 18.68 6.80
C ARG A 10 12.66 18.68 6.98
N SER A 11 13.36 17.75 6.33
CA SER A 11 14.83 17.63 6.37
C SER A 11 15.36 16.78 5.21
N GLY A 12 16.68 16.69 5.07
CA GLY A 12 17.35 15.75 4.16
C GLY A 12 17.40 14.30 4.67
N CYS A 13 16.79 13.99 5.82
CA CYS A 13 16.80 12.64 6.40
C CYS A 13 15.84 11.72 5.62
N PRO A 14 16.31 10.58 5.06
CA PRO A 14 15.46 9.67 4.29
C PRO A 14 14.26 9.12 5.08
N VAL A 15 14.44 8.88 6.39
CA VAL A 15 13.35 8.41 7.26
C VAL A 15 12.31 9.51 7.45
N SER A 16 12.72 10.73 7.78
CA SER A 16 11.82 11.88 7.92
C SER A 16 11.04 12.12 6.63
N SER A 17 11.73 12.11 5.49
CA SER A 17 11.11 12.32 4.18
C SER A 17 10.17 11.19 3.81
N SER A 18 10.47 9.94 4.18
CA SER A 18 9.54 8.82 4.00
C SER A 18 8.29 9.01 4.85
N LEU A 19 8.43 9.39 6.12
CA LEU A 19 7.31 9.64 7.02
C LEU A 19 6.45 10.84 6.60
N ASP A 20 7.02 11.84 5.93
CA ASP A 20 6.25 12.92 5.30
C ASP A 20 5.26 12.40 4.27
N LEU A 21 5.53 11.24 3.70
CA LEU A 21 4.79 10.72 2.57
C LEU A 21 3.88 9.55 2.96
N ILE A 22 4.43 8.56 3.66
CA ILE A 22 3.75 7.30 4.01
C ILE A 22 3.51 7.15 5.52
N GLY A 23 3.92 8.12 6.35
CA GLY A 23 3.83 8.05 7.82
C GLY A 23 2.45 8.36 8.40
N ASP A 24 1.44 8.61 7.56
CA ASP A 24 0.06 8.74 8.04
C ASP A 24 -0.62 7.37 8.24
N LYS A 25 -1.73 7.37 8.98
CA LYS A 25 -2.47 6.16 9.35
C LYS A 25 -3.00 5.35 8.16
N TRP A 26 -3.17 5.95 6.97
CA TRP A 26 -3.94 5.37 5.88
C TRP A 26 -3.11 4.94 4.68
N SER A 27 -2.01 5.64 4.36
CA SER A 27 -1.22 5.38 3.15
C SER A 27 -0.77 3.92 3.04
N LEU A 28 -0.19 3.36 4.09
CA LEU A 28 0.26 1.97 4.10
C LEU A 28 -0.90 0.96 4.17
N LEU A 29 -2.06 1.33 4.76
CA LEU A 29 -3.26 0.49 4.74
C LEU A 29 -3.86 0.37 3.34
N ILE A 30 -3.85 1.47 2.56
CA ILE A 30 -4.30 1.46 1.17
C ILE A 30 -3.40 0.54 0.33
N ILE A 31 -2.07 0.62 0.51
CA ILE A 31 -1.11 -0.23 -0.19
C ILE A 31 -1.29 -1.70 0.22
N ARG A 32 -1.44 -1.99 1.51
CA ARG A 32 -1.80 -3.33 2.02
C ARG A 32 -3.05 -3.87 1.34
N ASP A 33 -4.09 -3.06 1.25
CA ASP A 33 -5.35 -3.42 0.61
C ASP A 33 -5.20 -3.75 -0.88
N MET A 34 -4.27 -3.08 -1.57
CA MET A 34 -3.96 -3.38 -2.96
C MET A 34 -3.26 -4.72 -3.13
N PHE A 35 -2.18 -5.00 -2.40
CA PHE A 35 -1.41 -6.22 -2.64
C PHE A 35 -2.00 -7.46 -1.97
N TYR A 36 -2.65 -7.31 -0.81
CA TYR A 36 -3.14 -8.43 -0.02
C TYR A 36 -4.59 -8.79 -0.36
N PHE A 37 -5.45 -7.77 -0.48
CA PHE A 37 -6.88 -7.95 -0.77
C PHE A 37 -7.26 -7.64 -2.22
N HIS A 38 -6.29 -7.26 -3.06
CA HIS A 38 -6.48 -6.98 -4.48
C HIS A 38 -7.54 -5.90 -4.80
N LYS A 39 -7.74 -4.97 -3.86
CA LYS A 39 -8.63 -3.82 -4.06
C LYS A 39 -7.99 -2.85 -5.06
N ARG A 40 -8.81 -2.32 -5.97
CA ARG A 40 -8.35 -1.46 -7.07
C ARG A 40 -9.21 -0.23 -7.27
N THR A 41 -10.46 -0.24 -6.83
CA THR A 41 -11.40 0.86 -7.06
C THR A 41 -11.63 1.66 -5.79
N PHE A 42 -12.01 2.93 -5.96
CA PHE A 42 -12.38 3.78 -4.82
C PHE A 42 -13.45 3.13 -3.93
N LYS A 43 -14.46 2.49 -4.56
CA LYS A 43 -15.55 1.82 -3.84
C LYS A 43 -15.03 0.70 -2.95
N GLU A 44 -14.13 -0.14 -3.45
CA GLU A 44 -13.52 -1.23 -2.68
C GLU A 44 -12.75 -0.70 -1.47
N PHE A 45 -11.92 0.34 -1.65
CA PHE A 45 -11.19 0.96 -0.54
C PHE A 45 -12.10 1.65 0.48
N SER A 46 -13.15 2.34 0.03
CA SER A 46 -14.11 2.97 0.94
C SER A 46 -14.94 1.96 1.75
N SER A 47 -15.00 0.71 1.26
CA SER A 47 -15.70 -0.39 1.93
C SER A 47 -14.79 -1.22 2.84
N SER A 48 -13.54 -0.79 3.06
CA SER A 48 -12.61 -1.45 3.98
C SER A 48 -13.13 -1.43 5.43
N PRO A 49 -12.87 -2.51 6.21
CA PRO A 49 -13.36 -2.62 7.58
C PRO A 49 -12.84 -1.52 8.52
N GLU A 50 -11.70 -0.90 8.21
CA GLU A 50 -11.13 0.22 8.97
C GLU A 50 -11.87 1.56 8.77
N LYS A 51 -12.88 1.62 7.88
CA LYS A 51 -13.81 2.75 7.72
C LYS A 51 -13.11 4.09 7.46
N ILE A 52 -12.21 4.12 6.48
CA ILE A 52 -11.61 5.38 6.00
C ILE A 52 -12.70 6.30 5.42
N SER A 53 -12.72 7.58 5.83
CA SER A 53 -13.66 8.54 5.24
C SER A 53 -13.33 8.83 3.78
N THR A 54 -14.34 9.11 2.96
CA THR A 54 -14.19 9.34 1.51
C THR A 54 -13.28 10.52 1.18
N ASN A 55 -13.37 11.61 1.96
CA ASN A 55 -12.51 12.78 1.77
C ASN A 55 -11.04 12.47 2.04
N ILE A 56 -10.74 11.71 3.11
CA ILE A 56 -9.37 11.30 3.43
C ILE A 56 -8.86 10.29 2.41
N LEU A 57 -9.67 9.31 2.01
CA LEU A 57 -9.32 8.35 0.97
C LEU A 57 -8.98 9.05 -0.35
N SER A 58 -9.82 10.00 -0.79
CA SER A 58 -9.57 10.75 -2.02
C SER A 58 -8.26 11.54 -1.95
N ASN A 59 -7.99 12.19 -0.82
CA ASN A 59 -6.73 12.92 -0.63
C ASN A 59 -5.53 11.96 -0.69
N ARG A 60 -5.59 10.82 -0.01
CA ARG A 60 -4.49 9.85 0.03
C ARG A 60 -4.23 9.21 -1.33
N LEU A 61 -5.27 8.81 -2.06
CA LEU A 61 -5.10 8.28 -3.42
C LEU A 61 -4.43 9.32 -4.33
N ASN A 62 -4.86 10.58 -4.28
CA ASN A 62 -4.23 11.65 -5.06
C ASN A 62 -2.76 11.86 -4.67
N GLN A 63 -2.44 11.81 -3.37
CA GLN A 63 -1.06 11.95 -2.91
C GLN A 63 -0.16 10.79 -3.36
N LEU A 64 -0.62 9.54 -3.19
CA LEU A 64 0.10 8.36 -3.63
C LEU A 64 0.31 8.34 -5.15
N GLU A 65 -0.67 8.84 -5.92
CA GLU A 65 -0.57 8.99 -7.37
C GLU A 65 0.46 10.06 -7.76
N ASN A 66 0.38 11.24 -7.15
CA ASN A 66 1.33 12.34 -7.42
C ASN A 66 2.79 11.94 -7.13
N MET A 67 2.99 11.05 -6.17
CA MET A 67 4.31 10.52 -5.83
C MET A 67 4.74 9.31 -6.67
N LYS A 68 3.91 8.86 -7.62
CA LYS A 68 4.16 7.67 -8.44
C LYS A 68 4.32 6.38 -7.60
N ILE A 69 3.67 6.29 -6.44
CA ILE A 69 3.55 5.03 -5.68
C ILE A 69 2.42 4.17 -6.27
N ILE A 70 1.34 4.83 -6.68
CA ILE A 70 0.24 4.22 -7.43
C ILE A 70 0.07 4.92 -8.76
N GLN A 71 -0.62 4.27 -9.67
CA GLN A 71 -1.08 4.85 -10.93
C GLN A 71 -2.58 4.63 -11.08
N LYS A 72 -3.26 5.65 -11.61
CA LYS A 72 -4.70 5.60 -11.89
C LYS A 72 -4.91 5.27 -13.36
N ASN A 73 -5.52 4.12 -13.60
CA ASN A 73 -5.80 3.59 -14.93
C ASN A 73 -7.31 3.59 -15.19
N GLN A 74 -7.70 3.87 -16.44
CA GLN A 74 -9.09 3.74 -16.86
C GLN A 74 -9.34 2.33 -17.37
N PHE A 75 -10.47 1.72 -16.99
CA PHE A 75 -10.86 0.44 -17.58
C PHE A 75 -11.22 0.64 -19.06
N LYS A 76 -10.68 -0.23 -19.93
CA LYS A 76 -10.99 -0.22 -21.38
C LYS A 76 -12.49 -0.38 -21.65
N ASP A 77 -13.16 -1.23 -20.86
CA ASP A 77 -14.56 -1.60 -21.09
C ASP A 77 -15.56 -0.72 -20.33
N ASN A 78 -15.09 0.12 -19.39
CA ASN A 78 -15.95 1.02 -18.63
C ASN A 78 -15.25 2.35 -18.33
N LYS A 79 -15.47 3.32 -19.23
CA LYS A 79 -14.89 4.67 -19.14
C LYS A 79 -15.25 5.43 -17.85
N LYS A 80 -16.28 5.02 -17.10
CA LYS A 80 -16.69 5.68 -15.85
C LYS A 80 -15.97 5.15 -14.61
N SER A 81 -15.24 4.03 -14.72
CA SER A 81 -14.55 3.43 -13.59
C SER A 81 -13.04 3.54 -13.73
N PHE A 82 -12.38 3.92 -12.65
CA PHE A 82 -10.92 3.96 -12.55
C PHE A 82 -10.43 2.84 -11.63
N ALA A 83 -9.31 2.25 -11.99
CA ALA A 83 -8.54 1.33 -11.17
C ALA A 83 -7.23 1.98 -10.75
N TYR A 84 -6.84 1.75 -9.51
CA TYR A 84 -5.53 2.09 -8.99
C TYR A 84 -4.66 0.83 -8.96
N THR A 85 -3.42 0.94 -9.44
CA THR A 85 -2.43 -0.15 -9.35
C THR A 85 -1.12 0.38 -8.78
N LEU A 86 -0.36 -0.50 -8.11
CA LEU A 86 0.96 -0.19 -7.56
C LEU A 86 1.94 -0.04 -8.73
N THR A 87 2.79 0.98 -8.63
CA THR A 87 4.00 1.08 -9.46
C THR A 87 5.09 0.20 -8.86
N GLU A 88 6.24 0.09 -9.54
CA GLU A 88 7.43 -0.54 -8.97
C GLU A 88 7.85 0.08 -7.63
N SER A 89 7.76 1.41 -7.51
CA SER A 89 8.03 2.11 -6.25
C SER A 89 7.04 1.70 -5.14
N GLY A 90 5.76 1.53 -5.47
CA GLY A 90 4.76 1.04 -4.52
C GLY A 90 4.97 -0.42 -4.11
N LEU A 91 5.42 -1.27 -5.03
CA LEU A 91 5.76 -2.67 -4.72
C LEU A 91 6.95 -2.77 -3.76
N CYS A 92 7.90 -1.83 -3.82
CA CYS A 92 9.02 -1.76 -2.87
C CYS A 92 8.61 -1.46 -1.42
N LEU A 93 7.34 -1.10 -1.16
CA LEU A 93 6.81 -0.90 0.20
C LEU A 93 6.27 -2.19 0.83
N ILE A 94 6.12 -3.27 0.07
CA ILE A 94 5.65 -4.57 0.59
C ILE A 94 6.54 -5.04 1.76
N PRO A 95 7.90 -5.10 1.63
CA PRO A 95 8.75 -5.52 2.75
C PRO A 95 8.52 -4.69 4.02
N THR A 96 8.42 -3.37 3.88
CA THR A 96 8.18 -2.46 5.01
C THR A 96 6.85 -2.76 5.71
N ILE A 97 5.79 -3.02 4.95
CA ILE A 97 4.47 -3.36 5.52
C ILE A 97 4.53 -4.73 6.20
N ILE A 98 5.28 -5.69 5.67
CA ILE A 98 5.50 -6.99 6.32
C ILE A 98 6.26 -6.84 7.64
N GLU A 99 7.26 -5.95 7.72
CA GLU A 99 7.94 -5.68 9.00
C GLU A 99 7.00 -5.03 10.03
N ILE A 100 6.13 -4.11 9.61
CA ILE A 100 5.10 -3.53 10.50
C ILE A 100 4.14 -4.63 10.99
N LEU A 101 3.76 -5.55 10.12
CA LEU A 101 2.88 -6.67 10.42
C LEU A 101 3.52 -7.62 11.44
N ILE A 102 4.78 -8.03 11.22
CA ILE A 102 5.55 -8.86 12.16
C ILE A 102 5.71 -8.15 13.51
N TRP A 103 6.04 -6.86 13.50
CA TRP A 103 6.16 -6.09 14.74
C TRP A 103 4.83 -6.02 15.50
N GLY A 104 3.72 -5.78 14.80
CA GLY A 104 2.39 -5.71 15.38
C GLY A 104 1.97 -7.04 16.01
N ASP A 105 2.16 -8.13 15.28
CA ASP A 105 1.85 -9.51 15.73
C ASP A 105 2.59 -9.88 17.04
N HIS A 106 3.81 -9.38 17.24
CA HIS A 106 4.60 -9.68 18.43
C HIS A 106 4.36 -8.73 19.60
N ASN A 107 4.07 -7.45 19.35
CA ASN A 107 4.11 -6.42 20.39
C ASN A 107 2.74 -5.86 20.78
N LEU A 108 1.70 -6.14 19.99
CA LEU A 108 0.37 -5.55 20.21
C LEU A 108 -0.67 -6.53 20.73
N GLN A 109 -0.34 -7.82 20.90
CA GLN A 109 -1.31 -8.84 21.36
C GLN A 109 -1.95 -8.47 22.70
N ASP A 110 -1.14 -8.02 23.67
CA ASP A 110 -1.64 -7.61 24.98
C ASP A 110 -2.48 -6.32 24.92
N LEU A 111 -2.16 -5.43 23.97
CA LEU A 111 -2.84 -4.14 23.81
C LEU A 111 -4.10 -4.24 22.95
N ASN A 112 -4.19 -5.27 22.11
CA ASN A 112 -5.33 -5.55 21.26
C ASN A 112 -5.55 -7.07 21.16
N PRO A 113 -6.24 -7.68 22.14
CA PRO A 113 -6.51 -9.11 22.15
C PRO A 113 -7.36 -9.62 20.99
N GLY A 114 -7.94 -8.71 20.19
CA GLY A 114 -8.69 -9.04 18.98
C GLY A 114 -7.84 -9.12 17.71
N LEU A 115 -6.50 -9.07 17.82
CA LEU A 115 -5.62 -9.29 16.68
C LEU A 115 -5.80 -10.71 16.13
N PHE A 116 -5.96 -10.80 14.82
CA PHE A 116 -6.06 -12.09 14.14
C PHE A 116 -4.68 -12.71 14.00
N ASP A 117 -4.57 -14.00 14.32
CA ASP A 117 -3.37 -14.79 14.00
C ASP A 117 -3.27 -14.97 12.47
N LEU A 118 -2.21 -14.41 11.91
CA LEU A 118 -1.92 -14.48 10.47
C LEU A 118 -1.04 -15.68 10.10
N GLY A 119 -0.60 -16.49 11.07
CA GLY A 119 0.30 -17.62 10.84
C GLY A 119 1.69 -17.19 10.35
N ILE A 120 2.16 -16.02 10.82
CA ILE A 120 3.41 -15.38 10.37
C ILE A 120 4.51 -15.36 11.44
N SER A 121 4.32 -16.06 12.55
CA SER A 121 5.26 -16.15 13.68
C SER A 121 6.68 -16.53 13.21
N ASP A 122 6.76 -17.45 12.25
CA ASP A 122 8.03 -17.99 11.75
C ASP A 122 8.82 -16.98 10.91
N LEU A 123 8.17 -15.92 10.39
CA LEU A 123 8.82 -14.92 9.54
C LEU A 123 9.80 -14.04 10.31
N LYS A 124 9.64 -13.90 11.62
CA LYS A 124 10.50 -13.02 12.45
C LYS A 124 11.95 -13.49 12.50
N ASN A 125 12.16 -14.80 12.63
CA ASN A 125 13.48 -15.38 12.88
C ASN A 125 14.07 -16.07 11.64
N ASN A 126 13.36 -16.05 10.51
CA ASN A 126 13.76 -16.72 9.29
C ASN A 126 13.71 -15.76 8.09
N GLN A 127 14.86 -15.16 7.79
CA GLN A 127 15.01 -14.21 6.68
C GLN A 127 14.62 -14.82 5.33
N VAL A 128 14.99 -16.08 5.07
CA VAL A 128 14.66 -16.78 3.82
C VAL A 128 13.15 -17.00 3.71
N ALA A 129 12.48 -17.42 4.80
CA ALA A 129 11.03 -17.57 4.81
C ALA A 129 10.31 -16.23 4.55
N LYS A 130 10.80 -15.14 5.14
CA LYS A 130 10.26 -13.80 4.94
C LYS A 130 10.43 -13.32 3.50
N GLU A 131 11.59 -13.51 2.90
CA GLU A 131 11.85 -13.16 1.49
C GLU A 131 10.97 -13.97 0.54
N ASN A 132 10.82 -15.28 0.79
CA ASN A 132 9.90 -16.13 0.03
C ASN A 132 8.44 -15.66 0.16
N TYR A 133 8.02 -15.28 1.37
CA TYR A 133 6.69 -14.77 1.64
C TYR A 133 6.41 -13.45 0.90
N ILE A 134 7.34 -12.50 0.98
CA ILE A 134 7.27 -11.22 0.25
C ILE A 134 7.21 -11.46 -1.26
N SER A 135 8.06 -12.34 -1.78
CA SER A 135 8.11 -12.67 -3.20
C SER A 135 6.79 -13.28 -3.67
N LYS A 136 6.23 -14.21 -2.90
CA LYS A 136 4.92 -14.83 -3.17
C LYS A 136 3.78 -13.81 -3.19
N ILE A 137 3.76 -12.86 -2.26
CA ILE A 137 2.78 -11.77 -2.25
C ILE A 137 2.91 -10.91 -3.50
N ARG A 138 4.13 -10.48 -3.83
CA ARG A 138 4.43 -9.66 -5.00
C ARG A 138 3.98 -10.35 -6.28
N GLU A 139 4.33 -11.63 -6.45
CA GLU A 139 3.90 -12.43 -7.60
C GLU A 139 2.38 -12.61 -7.66
N SER A 140 1.74 -12.90 -6.53
CA SER A 140 0.28 -13.05 -6.45
C SER A 140 -0.44 -11.77 -6.87
N TYR A 141 0.07 -10.61 -6.45
CA TYR A 141 -0.43 -9.32 -6.89
C TYR A 141 -0.29 -9.13 -8.41
N LEU A 142 0.91 -9.34 -8.95
CA LEU A 142 1.21 -9.16 -10.38
C LEU A 142 0.40 -10.11 -11.26
N LYS A 143 0.27 -11.38 -10.89
CA LYS A 143 -0.51 -12.41 -11.61
C LYS A 143 -2.00 -12.06 -11.71
N LYS A 144 -2.53 -11.35 -10.71
CA LYS A 144 -3.94 -10.94 -10.67
C LYS A 144 -4.20 -9.59 -11.33
N LEU A 145 -3.18 -8.90 -11.84
CA LEU A 145 -3.39 -7.68 -12.60
C LEU A 145 -4.01 -8.02 -13.96
N PRO A 146 -5.09 -7.33 -14.37
CA PRO A 146 -5.57 -7.41 -15.75
C PRO A 146 -4.42 -7.04 -16.69
N HIS A 147 -4.29 -7.73 -17.83
CA HIS A 147 -3.23 -7.44 -18.81
C HIS A 147 -3.25 -5.97 -19.30
N SER A 148 -4.40 -5.30 -19.22
CA SER A 148 -4.55 -3.87 -19.54
C SER A 148 -4.04 -2.91 -18.46
N LEU A 149 -3.67 -3.40 -17.27
CA LEU A 149 -3.34 -2.61 -16.08
C LEU A 149 -1.97 -2.98 -15.46
N ALA A 150 -1.16 -3.78 -16.16
CA ALA A 150 0.19 -4.10 -15.71
C ALA A 150 1.01 -2.81 -15.51
N PRO A 151 1.93 -2.77 -14.52
CA PRO A 151 2.79 -1.61 -14.33
C PRO A 151 3.57 -1.37 -15.62
N LEU A 152 3.57 -0.13 -16.12
CA LEU A 152 4.47 0.23 -17.21
C LEU A 152 5.89 0.04 -16.66
N THR A 153 6.65 -0.88 -17.25
CA THR A 153 8.08 -0.98 -17.00
C THR A 153 8.71 0.31 -17.50
N ASN A 154 9.33 1.08 -16.60
CA ASN A 154 10.16 2.23 -16.97
C ASN A 154 11.35 1.79 -17.81
#